data_AF-A0A1N6KMN6-F1
#
_entry.id   AF-A0A1N6KMN6-F1
#
_cell.length_a   1.000
_cell.length_b   1.000
_cell.length_c   1.000
_cell.angle_alpha   90.00
_cell.angle_beta   90.00
_cell.angle_gamma   90.00
#
_symmetry.space_group_name_H-M   'P 1'
#
loop_
_entity.id
_entity.type
_entity.pdbx_description
1 polymer ?
#
loop_
_entity_poly.entity_id
_entity_poly.type
_entity_poly.pdbx_seq_one_letter_code
_entity_poly.pdbx_strand_id
1 'polypeptide(L)'
;MDTAPPSAEPRKASTGDAMILIFAFAVGLAISLRPMSDMVEWYGLLIPSSRFDLLGWWTAFARKLPPQFLLIQGGVQLLFCLIIPLTLALIVARLRQPRPSSWRLQPGFVASVALCLAAVVSIDVEYFNLIMIPPLIGSILPGGAVLFSWLVLLTIRRWHPEAGWIDRSGRVVGALWLATIPWSLWVAN
;
A
#
# COMPACT_ATOMS: atom_id res chain seq x y z
N MET A 1 -5.24 -41.03 27.64
CA MET A 1 -5.74 -40.67 26.31
C MET A 1 -5.78 -39.15 26.26
N ASP A 2 -4.74 -38.52 25.70
CA ASP A 2 -4.73 -37.08 25.45
C ASP A 2 -5.66 -36.79 24.28
N THR A 3 -6.79 -36.14 24.55
CA THR A 3 -7.64 -35.60 23.50
C THR A 3 -6.91 -34.42 22.89
N ALA A 4 -6.53 -34.53 21.61
CA ALA A 4 -5.96 -33.40 20.88
C ALA A 4 -6.89 -32.19 21.01
N PRO A 5 -6.36 -30.98 21.30
CA PRO A 5 -7.19 -29.80 21.43
C PRO A 5 -7.96 -29.56 20.13
N PRO A 6 -9.25 -29.15 20.20
CA PRO A 6 -10.05 -28.92 19.02
C PRO A 6 -9.35 -27.93 18.09
N SER A 7 -9.21 -28.28 16.81
CA SER A 7 -8.64 -27.38 15.81
C SER A 7 -9.49 -26.11 15.75
N ALA A 8 -8.88 -24.96 16.01
CA ALA A 8 -9.58 -23.68 16.00
C ALA A 8 -10.24 -23.46 14.64
N GLU A 9 -11.56 -23.23 14.63
CA GLU A 9 -12.28 -22.94 13.40
C GLU A 9 -11.79 -21.63 12.77
N PRO A 10 -11.60 -21.59 11.44
CA PRO A 10 -11.17 -20.37 10.77
C PRO A 10 -12.19 -19.25 10.95
N ARG A 11 -11.70 -18.06 11.34
CA ARG A 11 -12.53 -16.86 11.53
C ARG A 11 -13.28 -16.52 10.23
N LYS A 12 -14.62 -16.45 10.32
CA LYS A 12 -15.48 -15.98 9.23
C LYS A 12 -15.41 -14.45 9.11
N ALA A 13 -15.60 -13.93 7.90
CA ALA A 13 -15.70 -12.48 7.69
C ALA A 13 -16.94 -11.96 8.40
N SER A 14 -16.77 -10.90 9.19
CA SER A 14 -17.89 -10.23 9.88
C SER A 14 -18.27 -8.94 9.16
N THR A 15 -19.51 -8.48 9.32
CA THR A 15 -19.95 -7.17 8.82
C THR A 15 -19.05 -6.05 9.32
N GLY A 16 -18.57 -6.16 10.57
CA GLY A 16 -17.66 -5.19 11.15
C GLY A 16 -16.31 -5.13 10.44
N ASP A 17 -15.84 -6.23 9.85
CA ASP A 17 -14.60 -6.23 9.06
C ASP A 17 -14.81 -5.56 7.70
N ALA A 18 -15.95 -5.82 7.05
CA ALA A 18 -16.33 -5.14 5.82
C ALA A 18 -16.43 -3.63 6.03
N MET A 19 -17.02 -3.18 7.13
CA MET A 19 -17.11 -1.74 7.47
C MET A 19 -15.73 -1.09 7.64
N ILE A 20 -14.77 -1.76 8.29
CA ILE A 20 -13.39 -1.26 8.45
C ILE A 20 -12.72 -1.13 7.08
N LEU A 21 -12.85 -2.14 6.21
CA LEU A 21 -12.25 -2.12 4.87
C LEU A 21 -12.86 -1.02 4.00
N ILE A 22 -14.20 -0.87 4.01
CA ILE A 22 -14.90 0.20 3.27
C ILE A 22 -14.47 1.58 3.79
N PHE A 23 -14.43 1.75 5.11
CA PHE A 23 -13.99 3.01 5.72
C PHE A 23 -12.55 3.35 5.33
N ALA A 24 -11.63 2.40 5.43
CA ALA A 24 -10.24 2.61 5.04
C ALA A 24 -10.08 2.90 3.54
N PHE A 25 -10.84 2.21 2.69
CA PHE A 25 -10.89 2.49 1.27
C PHE A 25 -11.39 3.92 0.99
N ALA A 26 -12.48 4.35 1.64
CA ALA A 26 -13.02 5.69 1.49
C ALA A 26 -12.05 6.77 1.98
N VAL A 27 -11.39 6.56 3.13
CA VAL A 27 -10.36 7.46 3.65
C VAL A 27 -9.18 7.52 2.69
N GLY A 28 -8.73 6.38 2.17
CA GLY A 28 -7.69 6.32 1.14
C GLY A 28 -8.03 7.16 -0.07
N LEU A 29 -9.21 6.93 -0.65
CA LEU A 29 -9.69 7.67 -1.80
C LEU A 29 -9.78 9.17 -1.50
N ALA A 30 -10.29 9.57 -0.33
CA ALA A 30 -10.36 10.98 0.08
C ALA A 30 -8.98 11.63 0.20
N ILE A 31 -8.01 10.96 0.84
CA ILE A 31 -6.62 11.45 0.94
C ILE A 31 -5.99 11.61 -0.44
N SER A 32 -6.35 10.75 -1.38
CA SER A 32 -5.78 10.70 -2.72
C SER A 32 -6.32 11.77 -3.66
N LEU A 33 -7.59 12.13 -3.46
CA LEU A 33 -8.23 13.20 -4.20
C LEU A 33 -7.81 14.59 -3.67
N ARG A 34 -7.33 14.68 -2.43
CA ARG A 34 -6.93 15.95 -1.82
C ARG A 34 -5.75 16.65 -2.52
N PRO A 35 -4.64 15.99 -2.89
CA PRO A 35 -3.60 16.63 -3.70
C PRO A 35 -4.12 17.21 -5.02
N MET A 36 -5.13 16.58 -5.62
CA MET A 36 -5.77 17.12 -6.83
C MET A 36 -6.58 18.39 -6.51
N SER A 37 -7.35 18.42 -5.41
CA SER A 37 -8.05 19.64 -5.00
C SER A 37 -7.09 20.76 -4.60
N ASP A 38 -6.05 20.44 -3.84
CA ASP A 38 -5.07 21.40 -3.32
C ASP A 38 -4.22 21.97 -4.47
N MET A 39 -3.88 21.16 -5.50
CA MET A 39 -3.27 21.67 -6.74
C MET A 39 -4.18 22.65 -7.47
N VAL A 40 -5.46 22.33 -7.61
CA VAL A 40 -6.43 23.20 -8.31
C VAL A 40 -6.60 24.52 -7.56
N GLU A 41 -6.71 24.48 -6.23
CA GLU A 41 -6.86 25.67 -5.38
C GLU A 41 -5.60 26.52 -5.36
N TRP A 42 -4.43 25.92 -5.12
CA TRP A 42 -3.14 26.62 -5.13
C TRP A 42 -2.89 27.31 -6.47
N TYR A 43 -3.25 26.65 -7.57
CA TYR A 43 -3.15 27.24 -8.90
C TYR A 43 -4.09 28.44 -9.11
N GLY A 44 -5.29 28.42 -8.53
CA GLY A 44 -6.24 29.54 -8.57
C GLY A 44 -5.70 30.81 -7.89
N LEU A 45 -4.85 30.65 -6.88
CA LEU A 45 -4.26 31.73 -6.09
C LEU A 45 -3.04 32.40 -6.75
N LEU A 46 -2.46 31.81 -7.80
CA LEU A 46 -1.36 32.43 -8.54
C LEU A 46 -1.83 33.69 -9.29
N ILE A 47 -1.01 34.74 -9.28
CA ILE A 47 -1.27 36.01 -9.98
C ILE A 47 -1.46 35.70 -11.47
N PRO A 48 -2.44 36.30 -12.18
CA PRO A 48 -2.73 35.94 -13.58
C PRO A 48 -1.53 35.91 -14.54
N SER A 49 -0.51 36.75 -14.31
CA SER A 49 0.74 36.79 -15.07
C SER A 49 1.75 35.67 -14.73
N SER A 50 1.58 35.00 -13.59
CA SER A 50 2.36 33.83 -13.13
C SER A 50 1.51 32.56 -13.06
N ARG A 51 0.26 32.60 -13.53
CA ARG A 51 -0.53 31.42 -13.87
C ARG A 51 0.16 30.74 -15.05
N PHE A 52 1.11 29.90 -14.69
CA PHE A 52 1.80 29.00 -15.59
C PHE A 52 0.75 28.11 -16.22
N ASP A 53 0.27 28.40 -17.44
CA ASP A 53 -0.88 27.75 -18.08
C ASP A 53 -0.93 26.26 -17.73
N LEU A 54 -1.58 25.89 -16.63
CA LEU A 54 -1.36 24.57 -16.04
C LEU A 54 -1.97 23.55 -16.96
N LEU A 55 -3.07 23.92 -17.61
CA LEU A 55 -3.70 23.14 -18.64
C LEU A 55 -2.79 23.05 -19.87
N GLY A 56 -2.16 24.13 -20.32
CA GLY A 56 -1.19 24.11 -21.43
C GLY A 56 0.10 23.36 -21.12
N TRP A 57 0.67 23.51 -19.93
CA TRP A 57 1.84 22.80 -19.45
C TRP A 57 1.53 21.34 -19.18
N TRP A 58 0.41 21.04 -18.51
CA TRP A 58 -0.05 19.67 -18.30
C TRP A 58 -0.36 19.01 -19.62
N THR A 59 -1.04 19.67 -20.55
CA THR A 59 -1.28 19.11 -21.89
C THR A 59 0.02 18.99 -22.70
N ALA A 60 0.97 19.92 -22.58
CA ALA A 60 2.28 19.82 -23.24
C ALA A 60 3.15 18.70 -22.63
N PHE A 61 3.13 18.55 -21.31
CA PHE A 61 3.79 17.48 -20.56
C PHE A 61 3.13 16.13 -20.87
N ALA A 62 1.80 16.08 -20.87
CA ALA A 62 1.02 14.90 -21.23
C ALA A 62 1.17 14.52 -22.71
N ARG A 63 1.43 15.48 -23.61
CA ARG A 63 1.78 15.22 -25.02
C ARG A 63 3.21 14.72 -25.18
N LYS A 64 4.13 15.13 -24.28
CA LYS A 64 5.53 14.67 -24.28
C LYS A 64 5.67 13.26 -23.71
N LEU A 65 4.79 12.88 -22.80
CA LEU A 65 4.73 11.53 -22.27
C LEU A 65 3.84 10.65 -23.16
N PRO A 66 4.18 9.37 -23.37
CA PRO A 66 3.28 8.44 -24.01
C PRO A 66 1.95 8.42 -23.24
N PRO A 67 0.77 8.42 -23.90
CA PRO A 67 -0.52 8.33 -23.20
C PRO A 67 -0.60 7.12 -22.26
N GLN A 68 0.10 6.04 -22.62
CA GLN A 68 0.27 4.85 -21.82
C GLN A 68 0.94 5.17 -20.48
N PHE A 69 2.01 5.98 -20.45
CA PHE A 69 2.74 6.35 -19.24
C PHE A 69 1.85 7.08 -18.22
N LEU A 70 0.99 7.99 -18.66
CA LEU A 70 0.10 8.74 -17.76
C LEU A 70 -0.99 7.84 -17.16
N LEU A 71 -1.60 6.98 -17.97
CA LEU A 71 -2.58 5.99 -17.49
C LEU A 71 -1.93 5.03 -16.49
N ILE A 72 -0.70 4.62 -16.79
CA ILE A 72 0.12 3.75 -15.95
C ILE A 72 0.47 4.42 -14.62
N GLN A 73 1.06 5.62 -14.65
CA GLN A 73 1.49 6.31 -13.44
C GLN A 73 0.29 6.73 -12.57
N GLY A 74 -0.78 7.23 -13.19
CA GLY A 74 -2.03 7.53 -12.49
C GLY A 74 -2.64 6.28 -11.84
N GLY A 75 -2.64 5.15 -12.56
CA GLY A 75 -3.08 3.86 -12.03
C GLY A 75 -2.24 3.39 -10.85
N VAL A 76 -0.92 3.52 -10.91
CA VAL A 76 0.00 3.21 -9.80
C VAL A 76 -0.26 4.11 -8.61
N GLN A 77 -0.37 5.42 -8.81
CA GLN A 77 -0.64 6.38 -7.75
C GLN A 77 -1.96 6.02 -7.03
N LEU A 78 -3.03 5.80 -7.79
CA LEU A 78 -4.32 5.35 -7.26
C LEU A 78 -4.21 4.01 -6.52
N LEU A 79 -3.42 3.08 -7.03
CA LEU A 79 -3.19 1.79 -6.38
C LEU A 79 -2.49 1.97 -5.02
N PHE A 80 -1.43 2.77 -4.93
CA PHE A 80 -0.72 3.06 -3.67
C PHE A 80 -1.67 3.67 -2.63
N CYS A 81 -2.40 4.69 -3.07
CA CYS A 81 -3.44 5.41 -2.37
C CYS A 81 -4.55 4.51 -1.79
N LEU A 82 -4.91 3.45 -2.50
CA LEU A 82 -5.90 2.48 -2.04
C LEU A 82 -5.29 1.41 -1.13
N ILE A 83 -4.09 0.93 -1.46
CA ILE A 83 -3.49 -0.20 -0.74
C ILE A 83 -2.97 0.21 0.64
N ILE A 84 -2.31 1.35 0.80
CA ILE A 84 -1.76 1.79 2.10
C ILE A 84 -2.82 1.77 3.23
N PRO A 85 -3.98 2.42 3.08
CA PRO A 85 -5.01 2.41 4.13
C PRO A 85 -5.65 1.03 4.27
N LEU A 86 -5.77 0.25 3.19
CA LEU A 86 -6.23 -1.14 3.26
C LEU A 86 -5.28 -1.99 4.11
N THR A 87 -3.97 -1.78 4.01
CA THR A 87 -2.97 -2.44 4.84
C THR A 87 -3.15 -2.11 6.32
N LEU A 88 -3.36 -0.83 6.65
CA LEU A 88 -3.68 -0.41 8.02
C LEU A 88 -4.98 -1.05 8.52
N ALA A 89 -6.01 -1.11 7.66
CA ALA A 89 -7.28 -1.75 7.98
C ALA A 89 -7.13 -3.24 8.29
N LEU A 90 -6.29 -3.95 7.53
CA LEU A 90 -6.01 -5.37 7.78
C LEU A 90 -5.28 -5.59 9.10
N ILE A 91 -4.37 -4.69 9.47
CA ILE A 91 -3.73 -4.71 10.80
C ILE A 91 -4.78 -4.50 11.88
N VAL A 92 -5.64 -3.50 11.76
CA VAL A 92 -6.71 -3.22 12.74
C VAL A 92 -7.71 -4.38 12.84
N ALA A 93 -8.16 -4.93 11.70
CA ALA A 93 -9.08 -6.06 11.65
C ALA A 93 -8.50 -7.31 12.33
N ARG A 94 -7.17 -7.49 12.27
CA ARG A 94 -6.46 -8.58 12.94
C ARG A 94 -6.32 -8.36 14.45
N LEU A 95 -6.17 -7.11 14.90
CA LEU A 95 -6.11 -6.76 16.32
C LEU A 95 -7.48 -6.90 17.01
N ARG A 96 -8.58 -6.90 16.24
CA ARG A 96 -9.94 -7.13 16.72
C ARG A 96 -10.16 -8.59 17.13
N GLN A 97 -10.86 -8.80 18.25
CA GLN A 97 -11.18 -10.13 18.78
C GLN A 97 -12.10 -10.94 17.83
N PRO A 98 -12.05 -12.29 17.86
CA PRO A 98 -11.20 -13.14 18.72
C PRO A 98 -9.74 -13.09 18.28
N ARG A 99 -8.84 -12.80 19.23
CA ARG A 99 -7.40 -12.76 18.97
C ARG A 99 -6.94 -14.19 18.70
N PRO A 100 -6.22 -14.47 17.60
CA PRO A 100 -5.66 -15.79 17.38
C PRO A 100 -4.79 -16.18 18.57
N SER A 101 -5.02 -17.36 19.15
CA SER A 101 -4.36 -17.84 20.38
C SER A 101 -2.84 -18.01 20.23
N SER A 102 -2.33 -17.93 19.00
CA SER A 102 -0.91 -17.96 18.73
C SER A 102 -0.52 -16.78 17.84
N TRP A 103 0.41 -15.95 18.35
CA TRP A 103 1.10 -14.89 17.61
C TRP A 103 2.07 -15.46 16.55
N ARG A 104 1.68 -16.55 15.89
CA ARG A 104 2.48 -17.15 14.82
C ARG A 104 2.67 -16.10 13.72
N LEU A 105 3.87 -16.10 13.16
CA LEU A 105 4.25 -15.21 12.07
C LEU A 105 3.49 -15.63 10.81
N GLN A 106 2.35 -14.99 10.58
CA GLN A 106 1.56 -15.23 9.39
C GLN A 106 2.03 -14.31 8.27
N PRO A 107 2.22 -14.85 7.04
CA PRO A 107 2.83 -14.11 5.94
C PRO A 107 2.04 -12.86 5.55
N GLY A 108 0.70 -12.90 5.60
CA GLY A 108 -0.13 -11.74 5.25
C GLY A 108 0.00 -10.59 6.26
N PHE A 109 0.18 -10.90 7.54
CA PHE A 109 0.38 -9.87 8.56
C PHE A 109 1.79 -9.31 8.55
N VAL A 110 2.80 -10.17 8.39
CA VAL A 110 4.19 -9.72 8.27
C VAL A 110 4.35 -8.82 7.05
N ALA A 111 3.73 -9.15 5.92
CA ALA A 111 3.70 -8.26 4.75
C ALA A 111 3.05 -6.91 5.09
N SER A 112 1.92 -6.92 5.80
CA SER A 112 1.20 -5.70 6.15
C SER A 112 2.03 -4.80 7.07
N VAL A 113 2.67 -5.38 8.09
CA VAL A 113 3.54 -4.65 9.03
C VAL A 113 4.79 -4.12 8.31
N ALA A 114 5.45 -4.95 7.49
CA ALA A 114 6.62 -4.54 6.71
C ALA A 114 6.28 -3.36 5.78
N LEU A 115 5.11 -3.39 5.15
CA LEU A 115 4.65 -2.29 4.32
C LEU A 115 4.40 -1.01 5.10
N CYS A 116 3.72 -1.09 6.24
CA CYS A 116 3.49 0.10 7.07
C CYS A 116 4.81 0.71 7.55
N LEU A 117 5.77 -0.12 7.97
CA LEU A 117 7.10 0.34 8.34
C LEU A 117 7.83 1.00 7.16
N ALA A 118 7.80 0.38 5.99
CA ALA A 118 8.36 0.95 4.77
C ALA A 118 7.75 2.31 4.44
N ALA A 119 6.42 2.43 4.49
CA ALA A 119 5.71 3.68 4.23
C ALA A 119 6.08 4.78 5.25
N VAL A 120 6.14 4.45 6.55
CA VAL A 120 6.55 5.41 7.59
C VAL A 120 7.99 5.89 7.36
N VAL A 121 8.92 4.96 7.11
CA VAL A 121 10.32 5.31 6.83
C VAL A 121 10.44 6.19 5.58
N SER A 122 9.70 5.89 4.51
CA SER A 122 9.69 6.72 3.31
C SER A 122 9.18 8.14 3.59
N ILE A 123 8.06 8.26 4.32
CA ILE A 123 7.48 9.55 4.69
C ILE A 123 8.45 10.35 5.56
N ASP A 124 9.07 9.74 6.57
CA ASP A 124 9.99 10.44 7.46
C ASP A 124 11.24 10.91 6.72
N VAL A 125 11.86 10.05 5.90
CA VAL A 125 13.08 10.42 5.15
C VAL A 125 12.83 11.59 4.20
N GLU A 126 11.68 11.60 3.51
CA GLU A 126 11.29 12.67 2.60
C GLU A 126 10.89 13.94 3.37
N TYR A 127 10.07 13.82 4.41
CA TYR A 127 9.59 14.95 5.22
C TYR A 127 10.73 15.69 5.94
N PHE A 128 11.69 14.95 6.51
CA PHE A 128 12.85 15.55 7.18
C PHE A 128 13.97 15.97 6.23
N ASN A 129 13.79 15.81 4.90
CA ASN A 129 14.81 16.11 3.88
C ASN A 129 16.18 15.47 4.18
N LEU A 130 16.19 14.30 4.84
CA LEU A 130 17.43 13.63 5.24
C LEU A 130 18.19 13.13 4.02
N ILE A 131 17.44 12.54 3.06
CA ILE A 131 17.98 11.98 1.83
C ILE A 131 16.92 12.17 0.73
N MET A 132 17.33 12.67 -0.43
CA MET A 132 16.49 12.64 -1.63
C MET A 132 16.40 11.19 -2.11
N ILE A 133 15.24 10.56 -1.89
CA ILE A 133 14.97 9.21 -2.39
C ILE A 133 14.71 9.31 -3.90
N PRO A 134 15.53 8.69 -4.77
CA PRO A 134 15.23 8.63 -6.20
C PRO A 134 13.83 8.01 -6.43
N PRO A 135 13.02 8.52 -7.36
CA PRO A 135 11.64 8.03 -7.56
C PRO A 135 11.55 6.51 -7.77
N LEU A 136 12.51 5.94 -8.50
CA LEU A 136 12.61 4.48 -8.70
C LEU A 136 12.80 3.72 -7.38
N ILE A 137 13.62 4.25 -6.46
CA ILE A 137 13.83 3.63 -5.15
C ILE A 137 12.55 3.73 -4.32
N GLY A 138 11.88 4.88 -4.33
CA GLY A 138 10.60 5.08 -3.64
C GLY A 138 9.52 4.10 -4.09
N SER A 139 9.44 3.79 -5.39
CA SER A 139 8.41 2.89 -5.93
C SER A 139 8.69 1.40 -5.68
N ILE A 140 9.96 0.98 -5.61
CA ILE A 140 10.33 -0.42 -5.33
C ILE A 140 10.40 -0.74 -3.84
N LEU A 141 10.64 0.26 -2.99
CA LEU A 141 10.93 0.05 -1.56
C LEU A 141 9.83 -0.71 -0.80
N PRO A 142 8.52 -0.41 -0.97
CA PRO A 142 7.46 -1.16 -0.31
C PRO A 142 7.40 -2.63 -0.76
N GLY A 143 7.54 -2.88 -2.07
CA GLY A 143 7.62 -4.24 -2.62
C GLY A 143 8.85 -4.98 -2.12
N GLY A 144 10.00 -4.31 -2.08
CA GLY A 144 11.25 -4.86 -1.55
C GLY A 144 11.16 -5.24 -0.08
N ALA A 145 10.48 -4.41 0.74
CA ALA A 145 10.23 -4.72 2.14
C ALA A 145 9.36 -5.97 2.32
N VAL A 146 8.28 -6.11 1.51
CA VAL A 146 7.45 -7.32 1.50
C VAL A 146 8.27 -8.54 1.09
N LEU A 147 9.03 -8.44 -0.03
CA LEU A 147 9.88 -9.52 -0.53
C LEU A 147 10.87 -9.99 0.53
N PHE A 148 11.59 -9.05 1.13
CA PHE A 148 12.56 -9.32 2.18
C PHE A 148 11.90 -10.02 3.37
N SER A 149 10.76 -9.52 3.83
CA SER A 149 10.03 -10.12 4.95
C SER A 149 9.59 -11.57 4.66
N TRP A 150 9.13 -11.84 3.44
CA TRP A 150 8.74 -13.17 2.99
C TRP A 150 9.93 -14.12 2.89
N LEU A 151 11.04 -13.65 2.33
CA LEU A 151 12.29 -14.41 2.29
C LEU A 151 12.75 -14.78 3.70
N VAL A 152 12.75 -13.83 4.64
CA VAL A 152 13.10 -14.09 6.05
C VAL A 152 12.20 -15.17 6.65
N LEU A 153 10.88 -15.10 6.44
CA LEU A 153 9.94 -16.11 6.93
C LEU A 153 10.20 -17.51 6.34
N LEU A 154 10.52 -17.58 5.05
CA LEU A 154 10.89 -18.82 4.36
C LEU A 154 12.20 -19.38 4.92
N THR A 155 13.21 -18.54 5.11
CA THR A 155 14.53 -18.93 5.65
C THR A 155 14.41 -19.51 7.05
N ILE A 156 13.64 -18.87 7.94
CA ILE A 156 13.43 -19.36 9.31
C ILE A 156 12.38 -20.49 9.39
N ARG A 157 11.83 -20.93 8.24
CA ARG A 157 10.79 -21.96 8.13
C ARG A 157 9.56 -21.69 9.01
N ARG A 158 9.22 -20.42 9.24
CA ARG A 158 8.03 -20.00 10.03
C ARG A 158 6.86 -19.56 9.15
N TRP A 159 6.88 -19.92 7.87
CA TRP A 159 5.78 -19.65 6.95
C TRP A 159 4.56 -20.54 7.29
N HIS A 160 3.70 -20.05 8.17
CA HIS A 160 2.46 -20.73 8.56
C HIS A 160 1.24 -19.97 8.03
N PRO A 161 0.78 -20.27 6.79
CA PRO A 161 -0.39 -19.61 6.23
C PRO A 161 -1.63 -20.01 7.04
N GLU A 162 -2.45 -19.01 7.39
CA GLU A 162 -3.74 -19.26 8.02
C GLU A 162 -4.81 -19.41 6.93
N ALA A 163 -5.76 -20.32 7.13
CA ALA A 163 -6.86 -20.52 6.19
C ALA A 163 -7.85 -19.33 6.17
N GLY A 164 -7.77 -18.42 7.14
CA GLY A 164 -8.64 -17.26 7.31
C GLY A 164 -8.50 -16.22 6.19
N TRP A 165 -9.58 -15.45 5.98
CA TRP A 165 -9.63 -14.43 4.93
C TRP A 165 -8.62 -13.31 5.15
N ILE A 166 -8.31 -12.94 6.41
CA ILE A 166 -7.37 -11.86 6.75
C ILE A 166 -5.96 -12.16 6.22
N ASP A 167 -5.45 -13.37 6.45
CA ASP A 167 -4.12 -13.77 5.96
C ASP A 167 -4.08 -13.84 4.42
N ARG A 168 -5.16 -14.32 3.79
CA ARG A 168 -5.28 -14.31 2.33
C ARG A 168 -5.27 -12.89 1.77
N SER A 169 -6.06 -11.97 2.34
CA SER A 169 -6.08 -10.57 1.95
C SER A 169 -4.72 -9.90 2.13
N GLY A 170 -4.04 -10.13 3.25
CA GLY A 170 -2.67 -9.63 3.47
C GLY A 170 -1.66 -10.16 2.46
N ARG A 171 -1.77 -11.45 2.08
CA ARG A 171 -0.93 -12.03 1.01
C ARG A 171 -1.22 -11.44 -0.37
N VAL A 172 -2.49 -11.22 -0.71
CA VAL A 172 -2.89 -10.56 -1.96
C VAL A 172 -2.33 -9.14 -2.01
N VAL A 173 -2.50 -8.37 -0.93
CA VAL A 173 -1.91 -7.04 -0.81
C VAL A 173 -0.39 -7.09 -0.97
N GLY A 174 0.29 -8.00 -0.28
CA GLY A 174 1.73 -8.19 -0.44
C GLY A 174 2.14 -8.55 -1.87
N ALA A 175 1.40 -9.41 -2.54
CA ALA A 175 1.67 -9.79 -3.93
C ALA A 175 1.46 -8.61 -4.90
N LEU A 176 0.45 -7.76 -4.68
CA LEU A 176 0.25 -6.54 -5.46
C LEU A 176 1.47 -5.61 -5.33
N TRP A 177 2.04 -5.49 -4.13
CA TRP A 177 3.27 -4.73 -3.91
C TRP A 177 4.51 -5.37 -4.55
N LEU A 178 4.60 -6.70 -4.62
CA LEU A 178 5.68 -7.34 -5.36
C LEU A 178 5.58 -7.06 -6.86
N ALA A 179 4.37 -7.00 -7.40
CA ALA A 179 4.14 -6.69 -8.81
C ALA A 179 4.58 -5.26 -9.18
N THR A 180 4.66 -4.33 -8.23
CA THR A 180 5.15 -2.97 -8.51
C THR A 180 6.66 -2.93 -8.78
N ILE A 181 7.44 -3.94 -8.36
CA ILE A 181 8.89 -3.98 -8.60
C ILE A 181 9.21 -4.13 -10.09
N PRO A 182 8.83 -5.22 -10.78
CA PRO A 182 9.13 -5.37 -12.21
C PRO A 182 8.47 -4.26 -13.03
N TRP A 183 7.31 -3.77 -12.60
CA TRP A 183 6.65 -2.63 -13.21
C TRP A 183 7.51 -1.36 -13.16
N SER A 184 8.02 -1.02 -11.97
CA SER A 184 8.86 0.17 -11.79
C SER A 184 10.16 0.07 -12.58
N LEU A 185 10.76 -1.13 -12.65
CA LEU A 185 11.95 -1.37 -13.44
C LEU A 185 11.69 -1.22 -14.93
N TRP A 186 10.55 -1.71 -15.43
CA TRP A 186 10.17 -1.56 -16.83
C TRP A 186 9.94 -0.09 -17.21
N VAL A 187 9.27 0.69 -16.36
CA VAL A 187 9.04 2.13 -16.59
C VAL A 187 10.34 2.94 -16.58
N ALA A 188 11.38 2.48 -15.88
CA ALA A 188 12.65 3.17 -15.76
C ALA A 188 13.62 2.93 -16.91
N ASN A 189 13.36 1.96 -17.79
CA ASN A 189 14.17 1.64 -18.98
C ASN A 189 13.53 2.22 -20.24
#